data_AF-A0A7G7WCC8-F1
#
_entry.id   AF-A0A7G7WCC8-F1
#
_cell.length_a   1.000
_cell.length_b   1.000
_cell.length_c   1.000
_cell.angle_alpha   90.00
_cell.angle_beta   90.00
_cell.angle_gamma   90.00
#
_symmetry.space_group_name_H-M   'P 1'
#
loop_
_entity.id
_entity.type
_entity.pdbx_description
1 polymer ?
#
loop_
_entity_poly.entity_id
_entity_poly.type
_entity_poly.pdbx_seq_one_letter_code
_entity_poly.pdbx_strand_id
1 'polypeptide(L)'
;MPATITLKPGKDQSLRRRHPWVFSGAIGRMQGEVVEGEVVTVQAANGEVLGVGHYAPGSIAVRMLDFGPDAQLPDATFWENRLRNAYQLRQGLGLTGTGSTDVYRLTHAEGDGLPGLIIDVYGDTAVVQAHSAGMYKARPLIAEALQAVIPNLRAIYDKSAETVPAKAAPGAQNGYLFGEGSGQEHVVHENGHPFAVDWETGQKTGFFIDQRDNRSLLARYAPGRRVLNTFCYTGGFSSYALQAGAELVHSVDSSKKAIELTERNAALTGLESKHAAYAEDVFSFMKNSQEQYDLIVLDPPAFAKHLSARHNALMGYKRLNAAGIRQIAPGGLLFTFSCSQVVSAELFEGAVLAAAIEAGRPARILHRLTQPADHPVSLFHPEGEYLKGLVLAVE
;
A
#
# COMPACT_ATOMS: atom_id res chain seq x y z
N MET A 1 -27.90 -22.70 3.11
CA MET A 1 -27.83 -21.51 3.99
C MET A 1 -26.44 -21.48 4.62
N PRO A 2 -25.78 -20.32 4.69
CA PRO A 2 -24.44 -20.22 5.28
C PRO A 2 -24.46 -20.62 6.76
N ALA A 3 -23.32 -21.06 7.27
CA ALA A 3 -23.15 -21.27 8.71
C ALA A 3 -23.35 -19.95 9.48
N THR A 4 -23.75 -20.05 10.74
CA THR A 4 -24.10 -18.90 11.57
C THR A 4 -23.14 -18.74 12.74
N ILE A 5 -22.64 -17.53 12.93
CA ILE A 5 -21.81 -17.13 14.08
C ILE A 5 -22.62 -16.18 14.96
N THR A 6 -22.89 -16.63 16.19
CA THR A 6 -23.57 -15.84 17.21
C THR A 6 -22.54 -15.18 18.13
N LEU A 7 -22.62 -13.87 18.28
CA LEU A 7 -21.76 -13.10 19.18
C LEU A 7 -22.19 -13.21 20.64
N LYS A 8 -21.25 -13.03 21.56
CA LYS A 8 -21.52 -12.92 23.00
C LYS A 8 -22.38 -11.67 23.29
N PRO A 9 -23.19 -11.67 24.37
CA PRO A 9 -23.94 -10.47 24.78
C PRO A 9 -23.05 -9.22 24.88
N GLY A 10 -23.47 -8.12 24.23
CA GLY A 10 -22.76 -6.84 24.22
C GLY A 10 -21.51 -6.78 23.34
N LYS A 11 -21.16 -7.84 22.61
CA LYS A 11 -20.00 -7.88 21.68
C LYS A 11 -20.37 -7.55 20.23
N ASP A 12 -21.59 -7.08 20.00
CA ASP A 12 -22.13 -6.63 18.71
C ASP A 12 -21.95 -5.12 18.46
N GLN A 13 -21.53 -4.35 19.47
CA GLN A 13 -21.42 -2.88 19.38
C GLN A 13 -20.51 -2.39 18.25
N SER A 14 -19.38 -3.08 17.99
CA SER A 14 -18.46 -2.71 16.90
C SER A 14 -19.12 -2.88 15.52
N LEU A 15 -19.87 -3.96 15.32
CA LEU A 15 -20.61 -4.20 14.08
C LEU A 15 -21.77 -3.23 13.89
N ARG A 16 -22.46 -2.84 14.96
CA ARG A 16 -23.48 -1.78 14.90
C ARG A 16 -22.90 -0.42 14.51
N ARG A 17 -21.61 -0.20 14.79
CA ARG A 17 -20.83 0.95 14.30
C ARG A 17 -20.13 0.67 12.96
N ARG A 18 -20.50 -0.42 12.28
CA ARG A 18 -20.00 -0.86 10.97
C ARG A 18 -18.50 -1.14 10.89
N HIS A 19 -17.86 -1.48 12.02
CA HIS A 19 -16.48 -1.95 11.99
C HIS A 19 -16.40 -3.28 11.22
N PRO A 20 -15.48 -3.45 10.25
CA PRO A 20 -15.46 -4.62 9.35
C PRO A 20 -14.95 -5.91 9.99
N TRP A 21 -14.38 -5.86 11.19
CA TRP A 21 -13.83 -7.04 11.86
C TRP A 21 -14.65 -7.50 13.05
N VAL A 22 -14.89 -8.81 13.10
CA VAL A 22 -15.31 -9.56 14.28
C VAL A 22 -14.09 -10.27 14.84
N PHE A 23 -13.70 -9.94 16.06
CA PHE A 23 -12.60 -10.63 16.74
C PHE A 23 -13.05 -11.97 17.33
N SER A 24 -12.18 -12.98 17.33
CA SER A 24 -12.50 -14.33 17.85
C SER A 24 -13.02 -14.32 19.29
N GLY A 25 -12.50 -13.42 20.13
CA GLY A 25 -12.97 -13.24 21.51
C GLY A 25 -14.44 -12.80 21.65
N ALA A 26 -15.04 -12.22 20.59
CA ALA A 26 -16.43 -11.81 20.54
C ALA A 26 -17.40 -12.96 20.24
N ILE A 27 -16.91 -14.08 19.70
CA ILE A 27 -17.76 -15.21 19.29
C ILE A 27 -18.24 -15.98 20.51
N GLY A 28 -19.56 -16.20 20.59
CA GLY A 28 -20.20 -17.00 21.62
C GLY A 28 -20.51 -18.42 21.16
N ARG A 29 -21.08 -18.58 19.97
CA ARG A 29 -21.46 -19.87 19.40
C ARG A 29 -21.31 -19.88 17.88
N MET A 30 -20.89 -21.01 17.34
CA MET A 30 -20.91 -21.31 15.90
C MET A 30 -21.92 -22.43 15.63
N GLN A 31 -22.71 -22.31 14.55
CA GLN A 31 -23.73 -23.28 14.15
C GLN A 31 -23.58 -23.61 12.66
N GLY A 32 -23.65 -24.90 12.33
CA GLY A 32 -23.31 -25.40 10.99
C GLY A 32 -21.81 -25.68 10.85
N GLU A 33 -21.41 -26.13 9.67
CA GLU A 33 -20.01 -26.35 9.33
C GLU A 33 -19.37 -25.00 8.96
N VAL A 34 -18.44 -24.54 9.79
CA VAL A 34 -17.75 -23.25 9.60
C VAL A 34 -16.37 -23.51 9.01
N VAL A 35 -16.23 -23.29 7.71
CA VAL A 35 -14.97 -23.53 6.97
C VAL A 35 -14.26 -22.21 6.69
N GLU A 36 -12.93 -22.20 6.81
CA GLU A 36 -12.12 -21.02 6.48
C GLU A 36 -12.39 -20.52 5.05
N GLY A 37 -12.60 -19.21 4.93
CA GLY A 37 -12.90 -18.53 3.67
C GLY A 37 -14.36 -18.62 3.22
N GLU A 38 -15.20 -19.42 3.87
CA GLU A 38 -16.63 -19.43 3.54
C GLU A 38 -17.37 -18.23 4.13
N VAL A 39 -18.48 -17.90 3.48
CA VAL A 39 -19.39 -16.85 3.92
C VAL A 39 -20.22 -17.37 5.09
N VAL A 40 -20.24 -16.60 6.17
CA VAL A 40 -21.04 -16.86 7.36
C VAL A 40 -22.00 -15.72 7.63
N THR A 41 -23.15 -16.03 8.22
CA THR A 41 -24.05 -15.02 8.78
C THR A 41 -23.61 -14.71 10.21
N VAL A 42 -23.50 -13.43 10.55
CA VAL A 42 -23.19 -12.98 11.92
C VAL A 42 -24.45 -12.46 12.59
N GLN A 43 -24.73 -12.92 13.81
CA GLN A 43 -25.90 -12.54 14.57
C GLN A 43 -25.55 -12.11 16.00
N ALA A 44 -26.34 -11.23 16.58
CA ALA A 44 -26.27 -10.86 17.99
C ALA A 44 -26.77 -12.01 18.89
N ALA A 45 -26.52 -11.90 20.20
CA ALA A 45 -26.91 -12.92 21.18
C ALA A 45 -28.43 -13.17 21.25
N ASN A 46 -29.24 -12.18 20.84
CA ASN A 46 -30.71 -12.27 20.76
C ASN A 46 -31.22 -12.85 19.43
N GLY A 47 -30.33 -13.23 18.50
CA GLY A 47 -30.68 -13.78 17.18
C GLY A 47 -30.85 -12.74 16.07
N GLU A 48 -30.71 -11.44 16.35
CA GLU A 48 -30.75 -10.39 15.31
C GLU A 48 -29.58 -10.55 14.33
N VAL A 49 -29.87 -10.52 13.02
CA VAL A 49 -28.84 -10.57 11.98
C VAL A 49 -28.10 -9.25 11.88
N LEU A 50 -26.77 -9.31 11.99
CA LEU A 50 -25.88 -8.15 11.94
C LEU A 50 -25.20 -7.99 10.58
N GLY A 51 -25.14 -9.06 9.79
CA GLY A 51 -24.59 -9.04 8.44
C GLY A 51 -23.97 -10.37 8.01
N VAL A 52 -23.18 -10.34 6.94
CA VAL A 52 -22.47 -11.50 6.41
C VAL A 52 -20.99 -11.18 6.16
N GLY A 53 -20.12 -12.18 6.24
CA GLY A 53 -18.70 -12.01 6.02
C GLY A 53 -17.93 -13.30 5.82
N HIS A 54 -16.67 -13.21 5.44
CA HIS A 54 -15.79 -14.36 5.32
C HIS A 54 -15.23 -14.77 6.68
N TYR A 55 -15.35 -16.04 7.03
CA TYR A 55 -14.76 -16.61 8.24
C TYR A 55 -13.26 -16.91 8.05
N ALA A 56 -12.47 -16.73 9.11
CA ALA A 56 -11.09 -17.22 9.19
C ALA A 56 -10.73 -17.65 10.62
N PRO A 57 -9.93 -18.72 10.80
CA PRO A 57 -9.40 -19.10 12.09
C PRO A 57 -8.24 -18.15 12.48
N GLY A 58 -8.55 -17.11 13.26
CA GLY A 58 -7.57 -16.09 13.65
C GLY A 58 -8.06 -15.10 14.69
N SER A 59 -7.24 -14.08 14.97
CA SER A 59 -7.64 -12.97 15.86
C SER A 59 -8.84 -12.22 15.29
N ILE A 60 -8.82 -11.93 13.98
CA ILE A 60 -9.95 -11.47 13.19
C ILE A 60 -10.63 -12.70 12.62
N ALA A 61 -11.77 -13.06 13.21
CA ALA A 61 -12.49 -14.29 12.91
C ALA A 61 -13.52 -14.15 11.80
N VAL A 62 -14.11 -12.96 11.63
CA VAL A 62 -14.97 -12.65 10.49
C VAL A 62 -14.58 -11.30 9.92
N ARG A 63 -14.43 -11.26 8.60
CA ARG A 63 -14.30 -10.03 7.81
C ARG A 63 -15.62 -9.75 7.12
N MET A 64 -16.33 -8.72 7.57
CA MET A 64 -17.68 -8.38 7.12
C MET A 64 -17.67 -7.85 5.68
N LEU A 65 -18.56 -8.36 4.84
CA LEU A 65 -18.76 -7.92 3.45
C LEU A 65 -19.98 -7.01 3.31
N ASP A 66 -20.99 -7.27 4.13
CA ASP A 66 -22.21 -6.48 4.17
C ASP A 66 -22.84 -6.52 5.56
N PHE A 67 -23.62 -5.48 5.89
CA PHE A 67 -24.13 -5.25 7.25
C PHE A 67 -25.64 -5.08 7.26
N GLY A 68 -26.25 -5.46 8.38
CA GLY A 68 -27.68 -5.31 8.63
C GLY A 68 -28.47 -6.58 8.35
N PRO A 69 -29.80 -6.54 8.62
CA PRO A 69 -30.68 -7.69 8.46
C PRO A 69 -30.88 -8.09 6.98
N ASP A 70 -30.75 -7.14 6.06
CA ASP A 70 -30.92 -7.34 4.61
C ASP A 70 -29.57 -7.55 3.88
N ALA A 71 -28.52 -7.91 4.62
CA ALA A 71 -27.18 -8.09 4.08
C ALA A 71 -27.16 -9.13 2.95
N GLN A 72 -26.56 -8.75 1.82
CA GLN A 72 -26.53 -9.57 0.60
C GLN A 72 -25.41 -10.61 0.66
N LEU A 73 -25.71 -11.84 0.21
CA LEU A 73 -24.67 -12.83 -0.03
C LEU A 73 -23.82 -12.42 -1.24
N PRO A 74 -22.51 -12.71 -1.24
CA PRO A 74 -21.60 -12.25 -2.28
C PRO A 74 -21.68 -13.08 -3.56
N ASP A 75 -22.74 -12.87 -4.33
CA ASP A 75 -22.92 -13.40 -5.69
C ASP A 75 -22.23 -12.50 -6.75
N ALA A 76 -22.38 -12.84 -8.04
CA ALA A 76 -21.79 -12.07 -9.14
C ALA A 76 -22.22 -10.59 -9.14
N THR A 77 -23.50 -10.31 -8.83
CA THR A 77 -24.04 -8.94 -8.80
C THR A 77 -23.46 -8.15 -7.64
N PHE A 78 -23.26 -8.78 -6.49
CA PHE A 78 -22.60 -8.17 -5.34
C PHE A 78 -21.18 -7.69 -5.69
N TRP A 79 -20.37 -8.57 -6.29
CA TRP A 79 -18.98 -8.23 -6.66
C TRP A 79 -18.93 -7.12 -7.70
N GLU A 80 -19.75 -7.21 -8.74
CA GLU A 80 -19.85 -6.17 -9.76
C GLU A 80 -20.21 -4.81 -9.14
N ASN A 81 -21.24 -4.76 -8.28
CA ASN A 81 -21.66 -3.51 -7.64
C ASN A 81 -20.57 -2.91 -6.74
N ARG A 82 -19.88 -3.74 -5.95
CA ARG A 82 -18.79 -3.27 -5.07
C ARG A 82 -17.60 -2.73 -5.87
N LEU A 83 -17.17 -3.46 -6.90
CA LEU A 83 -16.07 -3.01 -7.76
C LEU A 83 -16.46 -1.78 -8.60
N ARG A 84 -17.71 -1.70 -9.07
CA ARG A 84 -18.23 -0.54 -9.80
C ARG A 84 -18.21 0.71 -8.93
N ASN A 85 -18.58 0.60 -7.65
CA ASN A 85 -18.48 1.71 -6.69
C ASN A 85 -17.02 2.16 -6.51
N ALA A 86 -16.10 1.22 -6.26
CA ALA A 86 -14.68 1.52 -6.10
C ALA A 86 -14.09 2.18 -7.37
N TYR A 87 -14.46 1.69 -8.55
CA TYR A 87 -14.07 2.26 -9.84
C TYR A 87 -14.60 3.69 -10.01
N GLN A 88 -15.89 3.94 -9.77
CA GLN A 88 -16.50 5.27 -9.85
C GLN A 88 -15.82 6.29 -8.93
N LEU A 89 -15.38 5.89 -7.74
CA LEU A 89 -14.58 6.74 -6.87
C LEU A 89 -13.27 7.16 -7.57
N ARG A 90 -12.54 6.21 -8.18
CA ARG A 90 -11.28 6.53 -8.89
C ARG A 90 -11.53 7.34 -10.16
N GLN A 91 -12.66 7.15 -10.83
CA GLN A 91 -13.08 8.03 -11.93
C GLN A 91 -13.27 9.47 -11.44
N GLY A 92 -13.97 9.66 -10.32
CA GLY A 92 -14.19 10.97 -9.70
C GLY A 92 -12.89 11.64 -9.22
N LEU A 93 -11.86 10.85 -8.88
CA LEU A 93 -10.52 11.33 -8.55
C LEU A 93 -9.66 11.64 -9.79
N GLY A 94 -10.15 11.39 -11.00
CA GLY A 94 -9.41 11.62 -12.25
C GLY A 94 -8.25 10.64 -12.48
N LEU A 95 -8.28 9.45 -11.87
CA LEU A 95 -7.23 8.44 -11.97
C LEU A 95 -7.46 7.41 -13.07
N THR A 96 -8.61 7.49 -13.75
CA THR A 96 -9.00 6.54 -14.80
C THR A 96 -9.15 7.25 -16.15
N GLY A 97 -8.99 6.50 -17.24
CA GLY A 97 -9.24 7.01 -18.60
C GLY A 97 -7.99 7.60 -19.24
N THR A 98 -8.14 8.58 -20.13
CA THR A 98 -7.04 9.13 -20.95
C THR A 98 -6.29 10.27 -20.26
N GLY A 99 -6.22 10.26 -18.93
CA GLY A 99 -5.48 11.26 -18.16
C GLY A 99 -3.97 11.08 -18.28
N SER A 100 -3.21 11.89 -17.54
CA SER A 100 -1.77 11.69 -17.38
C SER A 100 -1.41 10.55 -16.42
N THR A 101 -2.42 9.91 -15.81
CA THR A 101 -2.25 8.79 -14.89
C THR A 101 -3.07 7.60 -15.36
N ASP A 102 -2.41 6.46 -15.59
CA ASP A 102 -3.01 5.17 -15.93
C ASP A 102 -2.65 4.07 -14.91
N VAL A 103 -2.03 4.44 -13.78
CA VAL A 103 -1.71 3.57 -12.65
C VAL A 103 -2.37 4.04 -11.36
N TYR A 104 -3.16 3.16 -10.74
CA TYR A 104 -3.90 3.48 -9.51
C TYR A 104 -4.33 2.25 -8.73
N ARG A 105 -4.64 2.43 -7.45
CA ARG A 105 -5.29 1.40 -6.63
C ARG A 105 -6.80 1.43 -6.85
N LEU A 106 -7.37 0.36 -7.40
CA LEU A 106 -8.82 0.23 -7.55
C LEU A 106 -9.50 -0.11 -6.23
N THR A 107 -8.99 -1.09 -5.49
CA THR A 107 -9.55 -1.48 -4.17
C THR A 107 -8.48 -1.47 -3.10
N HIS A 108 -8.81 -0.89 -1.95
CA HIS A 108 -7.97 -0.82 -0.76
C HIS A 108 -8.63 -1.51 0.43
N ALA A 109 -8.93 -2.80 0.25
CA ALA A 109 -9.43 -3.68 1.30
C ALA A 109 -10.65 -3.11 2.06
N GLU A 110 -10.57 -2.99 3.38
CA GLU A 110 -11.59 -2.39 4.25
C GLU A 110 -11.97 -0.95 3.83
N GLY A 111 -11.04 -0.20 3.24
CA GLY A 111 -11.25 1.16 2.71
C GLY A 111 -12.32 1.25 1.64
N ASP A 112 -12.48 0.18 0.85
CA ASP A 112 -13.48 0.06 -0.22
C ASP A 112 -14.59 -0.95 0.13
N GLY A 113 -14.70 -1.34 1.40
CA GLY A 113 -15.72 -2.30 1.85
C GLY A 113 -15.50 -3.73 1.33
N LEU A 114 -14.28 -4.06 0.92
CA LEU A 114 -13.88 -5.40 0.45
C LEU A 114 -12.71 -5.93 1.28
N PRO A 115 -12.91 -6.24 2.58
CA PRO A 115 -11.82 -6.61 3.50
C PRO A 115 -10.88 -7.70 2.98
N GLY A 116 -9.59 -7.36 2.92
CA GLY A 116 -8.54 -8.25 2.43
C GLY A 116 -8.46 -8.41 0.90
N LEU A 117 -9.11 -7.54 0.11
CA LEU A 117 -8.95 -7.48 -1.34
C LEU A 117 -8.20 -6.21 -1.75
N ILE A 118 -7.04 -6.37 -2.36
CA ILE A 118 -6.29 -5.30 -3.00
C ILE A 118 -6.30 -5.54 -4.50
N ILE A 119 -6.59 -4.48 -5.27
CA ILE A 119 -6.52 -4.50 -6.72
C ILE A 119 -5.83 -3.22 -7.16
N ASP A 120 -4.71 -3.37 -7.86
CA ASP A 120 -4.00 -2.27 -8.50
C ASP A 120 -4.17 -2.38 -10.02
N VAL A 121 -4.36 -1.25 -10.70
CA VAL A 121 -4.53 -1.18 -12.16
C VAL A 121 -3.29 -0.52 -12.76
N TYR A 122 -2.76 -1.14 -13.80
CA TYR A 122 -1.58 -0.73 -14.56
C TYR A 122 -1.97 -0.67 -16.04
N GLY A 123 -2.40 0.50 -16.50
CA GLY A 123 -2.93 0.67 -17.85
C GLY A 123 -4.14 -0.21 -18.11
N ASP A 124 -3.95 -1.24 -18.93
CA ASP A 124 -4.98 -2.20 -19.34
C ASP A 124 -4.98 -3.51 -18.53
N THR A 125 -4.19 -3.58 -17.45
CA THR A 125 -4.02 -4.79 -16.65
C THR A 125 -4.36 -4.55 -15.19
N ALA A 126 -5.17 -5.43 -14.60
CA ALA A 126 -5.47 -5.42 -13.17
C ALA A 126 -4.66 -6.50 -12.43
N VAL A 127 -4.03 -6.14 -11.33
CA VAL A 127 -3.27 -7.04 -10.45
C VAL A 127 -4.02 -7.22 -9.15
N VAL A 128 -4.45 -8.44 -8.88
CA VAL A 128 -5.29 -8.81 -7.73
C VAL A 128 -4.41 -9.43 -6.63
N GLN A 129 -4.62 -9.03 -5.38
CA GLN A 129 -4.08 -9.70 -4.21
C GLN A 129 -5.18 -9.98 -3.18
N ALA A 130 -5.34 -11.25 -2.86
CA ALA A 130 -6.17 -11.71 -1.76
C ALA A 130 -5.32 -11.90 -0.50
N HIS A 131 -5.67 -11.17 0.55
CA HIS A 131 -5.09 -11.27 1.89
C HIS A 131 -5.96 -12.10 2.85
N SER A 132 -7.01 -12.75 2.33
CA SER A 132 -7.86 -13.66 3.08
C SER A 132 -8.27 -14.85 2.23
N ALA A 133 -8.54 -15.98 2.89
CA ALA A 133 -9.02 -17.19 2.23
C ALA A 133 -10.32 -16.96 1.44
N GLY A 134 -11.24 -16.14 1.98
CA GLY A 134 -12.51 -15.85 1.31
C GLY A 134 -12.32 -15.04 0.03
N MET A 135 -11.48 -14.01 0.05
CA MET A 135 -11.15 -13.26 -1.17
C MET A 135 -10.42 -14.14 -2.19
N TYR A 136 -9.54 -15.04 -1.73
CA TYR A 136 -8.84 -15.97 -2.61
C TYR A 136 -9.81 -16.95 -3.30
N LYS A 137 -10.82 -17.44 -2.59
CA LYS A 137 -11.89 -18.28 -3.16
C LYS A 137 -12.78 -17.49 -4.12
N ALA A 138 -13.04 -16.21 -3.85
CA ALA A 138 -13.89 -15.35 -4.67
C ALA A 138 -13.21 -14.81 -5.95
N ARG A 139 -11.88 -14.97 -6.11
CA ARG A 139 -11.10 -14.45 -7.26
C ARG A 139 -11.73 -14.70 -8.64
N PRO A 140 -12.30 -15.88 -8.98
CA PRO A 140 -12.95 -16.07 -10.28
C PRO A 140 -14.12 -15.11 -10.52
N LEU A 141 -15.02 -14.96 -9.53
CA LEU A 141 -16.15 -14.02 -9.60
C LEU A 141 -15.67 -12.57 -9.61
N ILE A 142 -14.62 -12.25 -8.87
CA ILE A 142 -13.99 -10.93 -8.88
C ILE A 142 -13.41 -10.63 -10.26
N ALA A 143 -12.78 -11.60 -10.93
CA ALA A 143 -12.23 -11.44 -12.27
C ALA A 143 -13.32 -11.23 -13.33
N GLU A 144 -14.45 -11.93 -13.24
CA GLU A 144 -15.63 -11.66 -14.08
C GLU A 144 -16.18 -10.25 -13.85
N ALA A 145 -16.33 -9.85 -12.60
CA ALA A 145 -16.81 -8.51 -12.23
C ALA A 145 -15.85 -7.39 -12.69
N LEU A 146 -14.53 -7.61 -12.64
CA LEU A 146 -13.54 -6.66 -13.16
C LEU A 146 -13.70 -6.42 -14.67
N GLN A 147 -13.92 -7.47 -15.46
CA GLN A 147 -14.16 -7.36 -16.91
C GLN A 147 -15.44 -6.56 -17.22
N ALA A 148 -16.46 -6.66 -16.38
CA ALA A 148 -17.72 -5.90 -16.55
C ALA A 148 -17.64 -4.43 -16.08
N VAL A 149 -16.67 -4.10 -15.23
CA VAL A 149 -16.54 -2.78 -14.60
C VAL A 149 -15.49 -1.91 -15.28
N ILE A 150 -14.34 -2.48 -15.64
CA ILE A 150 -13.21 -1.73 -16.21
C ILE A 150 -13.24 -1.82 -17.74
N PRO A 151 -13.43 -0.70 -18.46
CA PRO A 151 -13.41 -0.70 -19.91
C PRO A 151 -12.02 -1.02 -20.45
N ASN A 152 -11.96 -1.78 -21.56
CA ASN A 152 -10.72 -2.14 -22.27
C ASN A 152 -9.69 -2.90 -21.42
N LEU A 153 -10.11 -3.56 -20.33
CA LEU A 153 -9.25 -4.42 -19.55
C LEU A 153 -8.79 -5.61 -20.40
N ARG A 154 -7.49 -5.77 -20.57
CA ARG A 154 -6.89 -6.84 -21.38
C ARG A 154 -6.49 -8.05 -20.55
N ALA A 155 -6.03 -7.83 -19.32
CA ALA A 155 -5.52 -8.90 -18.48
C ALA A 155 -5.84 -8.70 -16.99
N ILE A 156 -5.96 -9.81 -16.28
CA ILE A 156 -6.08 -9.86 -14.82
C ILE A 156 -5.04 -10.85 -14.31
N TYR A 157 -4.07 -10.35 -13.56
CA TYR A 157 -3.03 -11.16 -12.94
C TYR A 157 -3.33 -11.34 -11.44
N ASP A 158 -3.43 -12.59 -11.00
CA ASP A 158 -3.49 -12.89 -9.57
C ASP A 158 -2.09 -13.02 -8.99
N LYS A 159 -1.83 -12.22 -7.96
CA LYS A 159 -0.59 -12.21 -7.20
C LYS A 159 -0.81 -12.49 -5.71
N SER A 160 -1.63 -13.49 -5.45
CA SER A 160 -2.05 -13.83 -4.10
C SER A 160 -1.16 -14.86 -3.41
N ALA A 161 -0.25 -15.54 -4.09
CA ALA A 161 0.49 -16.68 -3.53
C ALA A 161 1.28 -16.33 -2.26
N GLU A 162 1.85 -15.13 -2.21
CA GLU A 162 2.62 -14.65 -1.05
C GLU A 162 1.74 -14.01 0.05
N THR A 163 0.48 -13.68 -0.25
CA THR A 163 -0.40 -12.90 0.66
C THR A 163 -1.53 -13.72 1.26
N VAL A 164 -2.02 -14.74 0.56
CA VAL A 164 -3.08 -15.61 1.05
C VAL A 164 -2.56 -16.45 2.22
N PRO A 165 -3.38 -16.73 3.26
CA PRO A 165 -2.97 -17.66 4.31
C PRO A 165 -2.58 -19.03 3.75
N ALA A 166 -1.32 -19.43 3.91
CA ALA A 166 -0.77 -20.65 3.32
C ALA A 166 -1.53 -21.93 3.72
N LYS A 167 -2.13 -21.96 4.91
CA LYS A 167 -2.98 -23.08 5.38
C LYS A 167 -4.29 -23.18 4.61
N ALA A 168 -4.84 -22.06 4.15
CA ALA A 168 -6.12 -22.00 3.47
C ALA A 168 -6.01 -22.25 1.96
N ALA A 169 -4.84 -21.98 1.38
CA ALA A 169 -4.54 -22.19 -0.04
C ALA A 169 -3.16 -22.83 -0.21
N PRO A 170 -2.98 -24.11 0.20
CA PRO A 170 -1.74 -24.82 -0.03
C PRO A 170 -1.49 -24.96 -1.53
N GLY A 171 -0.33 -24.49 -2.00
CA GLY A 171 0.00 -24.50 -3.43
C GLY A 171 -0.62 -23.35 -4.22
N ALA A 172 -1.00 -22.25 -3.57
CA ALA A 172 -1.33 -21.01 -4.28
C ALA A 172 -0.19 -20.62 -5.24
N GLN A 173 -0.56 -20.26 -6.46
CA GLN A 173 0.36 -19.84 -7.52
C GLN A 173 -0.12 -18.51 -8.08
N ASN A 174 0.84 -17.67 -8.46
CA ASN A 174 0.55 -16.45 -9.20
C ASN A 174 0.34 -16.78 -10.67
N GLY A 175 -0.54 -16.05 -11.35
CA GLY A 175 -0.85 -16.28 -12.75
C GLY A 175 -2.04 -15.48 -13.26
N TYR A 176 -2.26 -15.54 -14.57
CA TYR A 176 -3.37 -14.84 -15.20
C TYR A 176 -4.71 -15.54 -14.94
N LEU A 177 -5.68 -14.79 -14.42
CA LEU A 177 -7.10 -15.20 -14.32
C LEU A 177 -7.87 -14.88 -15.60
N PHE A 178 -7.40 -13.88 -16.36
CA PHE A 178 -7.96 -13.45 -17.62
C PHE A 178 -6.85 -12.83 -18.47
N GLY A 179 -6.91 -13.05 -19.79
CA GLY A 179 -5.87 -12.60 -20.72
C GLY A 179 -4.51 -13.26 -20.47
N GLU A 180 -3.46 -12.63 -20.98
CA GLU A 180 -2.07 -13.07 -20.82
C GLU A 180 -1.12 -11.86 -20.84
N GLY A 181 0.10 -12.08 -20.34
CA GLY A 181 1.15 -11.07 -20.37
C GLY A 181 1.53 -10.74 -21.82
N SER A 182 1.82 -9.47 -22.07
CA SER A 182 2.15 -9.02 -23.43
C SER A 182 3.51 -9.53 -23.94
N GLY A 183 4.34 -10.05 -23.04
CA GLY A 183 5.75 -10.35 -23.29
C GLY A 183 6.63 -9.12 -23.55
N GLN A 184 6.04 -7.92 -23.52
CA GLN A 184 6.73 -6.65 -23.68
C GLN A 184 6.89 -5.96 -22.31
N GLU A 185 7.83 -5.03 -22.23
CA GLU A 185 7.96 -4.16 -21.06
C GLU A 185 6.67 -3.35 -20.87
N HIS A 186 6.15 -3.38 -19.65
CA HIS A 186 4.93 -2.66 -19.30
C HIS A 186 5.31 -1.27 -18.78
N VAL A 187 5.00 -0.25 -19.57
CA VAL A 187 5.21 1.16 -19.18
C VAL A 187 3.85 1.79 -18.85
N VAL A 188 3.74 2.31 -17.63
CA VAL A 188 2.60 3.07 -17.14
C VAL A 188 2.98 4.52 -16.91
N HIS A 189 2.00 5.41 -16.82
CA HIS A 189 2.18 6.82 -16.52
C HIS A 189 1.54 7.17 -15.19
N GLU A 190 2.30 7.84 -14.34
CA GLU A 190 1.79 8.46 -13.12
C GLU A 190 2.03 9.96 -13.20
N ASN A 191 0.98 10.77 -13.25
CA ASN A 191 1.07 12.23 -13.43
C ASN A 191 1.92 12.65 -14.65
N GLY A 192 1.96 11.83 -15.69
CA GLY A 192 2.76 12.03 -16.91
C GLY A 192 4.19 11.50 -16.83
N HIS A 193 4.60 10.96 -15.68
CA HIS A 193 5.91 10.34 -15.48
C HIS A 193 5.85 8.85 -15.91
N PRO A 194 6.69 8.40 -16.87
CA PRO A 194 6.69 7.02 -17.31
C PRO A 194 7.43 6.10 -16.32
N PHE A 195 6.87 4.92 -16.08
CA PHE A 195 7.45 3.88 -15.23
C PHE A 195 7.32 2.51 -15.87
N ALA A 196 8.44 1.82 -16.03
CA ALA A 196 8.46 0.38 -16.25
C ALA A 196 8.03 -0.34 -14.97
N VAL A 197 7.05 -1.23 -15.10
CA VAL A 197 6.47 -2.00 -14.00
C VAL A 197 6.59 -3.50 -14.26
N ASP A 198 6.89 -4.24 -13.18
CA ASP A 198 7.02 -5.69 -13.19
C ASP A 198 6.15 -6.27 -12.08
N TRP A 199 4.90 -6.56 -12.40
CA TRP A 199 3.99 -7.20 -11.47
C TRP A 199 4.18 -8.71 -11.37
N GLU A 200 4.78 -9.38 -12.36
CA GLU A 200 4.92 -10.84 -12.30
C GLU A 200 5.99 -11.25 -11.29
N THR A 201 7.14 -10.56 -11.31
CA THR A 201 8.32 -10.95 -10.54
C THR A 201 8.82 -9.85 -9.60
N GLY A 202 8.24 -8.65 -9.63
CA GLY A 202 8.53 -7.56 -8.70
C GLY A 202 7.93 -7.78 -7.29
N GLN A 203 8.18 -6.84 -6.36
CA GLN A 203 7.60 -6.89 -5.02
C GLN A 203 6.16 -6.34 -5.01
N LYS A 204 5.36 -6.72 -3.99
CA LYS A 204 3.94 -6.34 -3.88
C LYS A 204 3.23 -6.58 -5.21
N THR A 205 2.52 -5.60 -5.75
CA THR A 205 1.84 -5.62 -7.06
C THR A 205 2.69 -5.07 -8.21
N GLY A 206 3.97 -4.71 -7.98
CA GLY A 206 4.90 -4.23 -9.01
C GLY A 206 5.38 -2.79 -8.82
N PHE A 207 4.57 -1.90 -8.23
CA PHE A 207 4.91 -0.49 -7.99
C PHE A 207 4.27 0.06 -6.71
N PHE A 208 4.90 1.04 -6.07
CA PHE A 208 4.39 1.67 -4.85
C PHE A 208 3.52 2.89 -5.21
N ILE A 209 2.24 2.62 -5.53
CA ILE A 209 1.23 3.63 -5.87
C ILE A 209 0.91 4.53 -4.66
N ASP A 210 1.08 4.02 -3.44
CA ASP A 210 0.81 4.70 -2.17
C ASP A 210 1.68 5.94 -1.90
N GLN A 211 2.68 6.22 -2.75
CA GLN A 211 3.56 7.37 -2.65
C GLN A 211 3.34 8.42 -3.77
N ARG A 212 2.32 8.28 -4.63
CA ARG A 212 2.06 9.16 -5.80
C ARG A 212 2.06 10.66 -5.45
N ASP A 213 1.24 11.03 -4.47
CA ASP A 213 1.05 12.44 -4.12
C ASP A 213 2.31 13.00 -3.42
N ASN A 214 3.05 12.14 -2.71
CA ASN A 214 4.30 12.48 -2.05
C ASN A 214 5.44 12.68 -3.05
N ARG A 215 5.50 11.86 -4.11
CA ARG A 215 6.41 12.06 -5.26
C ARG A 215 6.13 13.39 -5.97
N SER A 216 4.85 13.69 -6.19
CA SER A 216 4.40 14.96 -6.79
C SER A 216 4.78 16.17 -5.93
N LEU A 217 4.71 16.05 -4.60
CA LEU A 217 5.18 17.08 -3.69
C LEU A 217 6.69 17.25 -3.77
N LEU A 218 7.45 16.15 -3.77
CA LEU A 218 8.91 16.17 -3.86
C LEU A 218 9.39 16.89 -5.14
N ALA A 219 8.72 16.67 -6.27
CA ALA A 219 9.02 17.36 -7.52
C ALA A 219 8.97 18.89 -7.40
N ARG A 220 8.13 19.47 -6.53
CA ARG A 220 8.11 20.93 -6.30
C ARG A 220 9.37 21.46 -5.63
N TYR A 221 10.08 20.58 -4.92
CA TYR A 221 11.32 20.88 -4.21
C TYR A 221 12.56 20.29 -4.90
N ALA A 222 12.44 19.60 -6.02
CA ALA A 222 13.61 19.05 -6.71
C ALA A 222 14.42 20.03 -7.59
N PRO A 223 13.86 21.11 -8.20
CA PRO A 223 14.59 21.90 -9.19
C PRO A 223 15.93 22.44 -8.67
N GLY A 224 17.00 22.21 -9.43
CA GLY A 224 18.36 22.68 -9.12
C GLY A 224 19.00 22.08 -7.86
N ARG A 225 18.37 21.08 -7.23
CA ARG A 225 18.88 20.42 -6.02
C ARG A 225 19.61 19.13 -6.36
N ARG A 226 20.52 18.75 -5.48
CA ARG A 226 21.16 17.42 -5.45
C ARG A 226 20.36 16.50 -4.54
N VAL A 227 19.79 15.44 -5.11
CA VAL A 227 18.81 14.57 -4.46
C VAL A 227 19.42 13.21 -4.13
N LEU A 228 19.25 12.75 -2.89
CA LEU A 228 19.50 11.37 -2.49
C LEU A 228 18.17 10.66 -2.21
N ASN A 229 17.84 9.65 -3.00
CA ASN A 229 16.72 8.76 -2.76
C ASN A 229 17.20 7.45 -2.14
N THR A 230 16.97 7.26 -0.84
CA THR A 230 17.36 6.02 -0.15
C THR A 230 16.19 5.05 -0.06
N PHE A 231 16.50 3.75 -0.07
CA PHE A 231 15.50 2.67 -0.20
C PHE A 231 14.65 2.90 -1.46
N CYS A 232 15.32 3.26 -2.56
CA CYS A 232 14.67 3.83 -3.73
C CYS A 232 13.73 2.87 -4.45
N TYR A 233 13.82 1.56 -4.15
CA TYR A 233 13.14 0.49 -4.87
C TYR A 233 13.35 0.64 -6.38
N THR A 234 12.32 1.03 -7.14
CA THR A 234 12.36 1.20 -8.61
C THR A 234 12.52 2.66 -9.05
N GLY A 235 12.93 3.55 -8.14
CA GLY A 235 13.31 4.92 -8.49
C GLY A 235 12.14 5.88 -8.67
N GLY A 236 11.00 5.64 -8.00
CA GLY A 236 9.81 6.49 -8.10
C GLY A 236 10.09 7.97 -7.80
N PHE A 237 10.62 8.27 -6.62
CA PHE A 237 11.02 9.64 -6.26
C PHE A 237 12.16 10.18 -7.15
N SER A 238 13.07 9.30 -7.59
CA SER A 238 14.19 9.68 -8.45
C SER A 238 13.72 10.19 -9.81
N SER A 239 12.76 9.49 -10.42
CA SER A 239 12.21 9.85 -11.74
C SER A 239 11.47 11.19 -11.68
N TYR A 240 10.68 11.42 -10.62
CA TYR A 240 10.05 12.72 -10.37
C TYR A 240 11.09 13.83 -10.17
N ALA A 241 12.14 13.58 -9.39
CA ALA A 241 13.20 14.57 -9.17
C ALA A 241 13.94 14.94 -10.46
N LEU A 242 14.28 13.94 -11.29
CA LEU A 242 14.94 14.13 -12.58
C LEU A 242 14.08 15.01 -13.50
N GLN A 243 12.83 14.62 -13.72
CA GLN A 243 11.92 15.34 -14.63
C GLN A 243 11.51 16.73 -14.12
N ALA A 244 11.59 16.96 -12.80
CA ALA A 244 11.43 18.28 -12.20
C ALA A 244 12.68 19.18 -12.30
N GLY A 245 13.79 18.68 -12.85
CA GLY A 245 15.00 19.46 -13.08
C GLY A 245 15.98 19.48 -11.92
N ALA A 246 16.06 18.39 -11.14
CA ALA A 246 17.18 18.18 -10.23
C ALA A 246 18.53 18.27 -10.96
N GLU A 247 19.56 18.75 -10.25
CA GLU A 247 20.92 18.83 -10.77
C GLU A 247 21.55 17.44 -10.85
N LEU A 248 21.36 16.66 -9.79
CA LEU A 248 21.90 15.32 -9.59
C LEU A 248 20.89 14.48 -8.81
N VAL A 249 20.72 13.21 -9.18
CA VAL A 249 19.90 12.26 -8.41
C VAL A 249 20.66 10.96 -8.18
N HIS A 250 20.95 10.67 -6.91
CA HIS A 250 21.49 9.38 -6.50
C HIS A 250 20.40 8.50 -5.90
N SER A 251 20.37 7.23 -6.29
CA SER A 251 19.37 6.25 -5.84
C SER A 251 20.06 5.06 -5.20
N VAL A 252 19.63 4.66 -4.01
CA VAL A 252 20.30 3.60 -3.25
C VAL A 252 19.28 2.59 -2.75
N ASP A 253 19.54 1.31 -3.02
CA ASP A 253 18.74 0.18 -2.54
C ASP A 253 19.64 -1.05 -2.40
N SER A 254 19.32 -1.97 -1.49
CA SER A 254 20.12 -3.19 -1.33
C SER A 254 19.83 -4.24 -2.40
N SER A 255 18.69 -4.13 -3.10
CA SER A 255 18.26 -5.04 -4.15
C SER A 255 18.84 -4.65 -5.50
N LYS A 256 19.76 -5.47 -6.03
CA LYS A 256 20.29 -5.31 -7.40
C LYS A 256 19.18 -5.26 -8.46
N LYS A 257 18.19 -6.15 -8.36
CA LYS A 257 17.03 -6.18 -9.26
C LYS A 257 16.24 -4.87 -9.23
N ALA A 258 16.10 -4.25 -8.05
CA ALA A 258 15.39 -2.98 -7.93
C ALA A 258 16.20 -1.82 -8.53
N ILE A 259 17.54 -1.88 -8.38
CA ILE A 259 18.47 -0.93 -9.00
C ILE A 259 18.48 -1.03 -10.53
N GLU A 260 18.46 -2.23 -11.11
CA GLU A 260 18.32 -2.42 -12.56
C GLU A 260 17.05 -1.76 -13.10
N LEU A 261 15.92 -1.92 -12.39
CA LEU A 261 14.66 -1.27 -12.76
C LEU A 261 14.67 0.25 -12.48
N THR A 262 15.42 0.70 -11.48
CA THR A 262 15.65 2.14 -11.21
C THR A 262 16.43 2.81 -12.34
N GLU A 263 17.50 2.18 -12.83
CA GLU A 263 18.26 2.66 -13.99
C GLU A 263 17.38 2.68 -15.24
N ARG A 264 16.55 1.65 -15.44
CA ARG A 264 15.59 1.61 -16.54
C ARG A 264 14.60 2.77 -16.47
N ASN A 265 14.02 3.02 -15.29
CA ASN A 265 13.08 4.14 -15.09
C ASN A 265 13.75 5.50 -15.26
N ALA A 266 14.99 5.67 -14.80
CA ALA A 266 15.76 6.89 -15.06
C ALA A 266 15.98 7.11 -16.57
N ALA A 267 16.31 6.05 -17.33
CA ALA A 267 16.46 6.13 -18.79
C ALA A 267 15.16 6.50 -19.52
N LEU A 268 13.99 6.07 -19.01
CA LEU A 268 12.69 6.49 -19.57
C LEU A 268 12.45 8.01 -19.45
N THR A 269 13.17 8.70 -18.57
CA THR A 269 13.10 10.17 -18.45
C THR A 269 13.96 10.90 -19.49
N GLY A 270 14.91 10.22 -20.14
CA GLY A 270 15.92 10.83 -21.01
C GLY A 270 16.93 11.73 -20.29
N LEU A 271 17.04 11.60 -18.96
CA LEU A 271 17.90 12.39 -18.08
C LEU A 271 18.87 11.52 -17.27
N GLU A 272 19.13 10.30 -17.74
CA GLU A 272 19.99 9.32 -17.07
C GLU A 272 21.42 9.83 -16.83
N SER A 273 21.90 10.78 -17.64
CA SER A 273 23.22 11.41 -17.43
C SER A 273 23.33 12.20 -16.11
N LYS A 274 22.20 12.53 -15.47
CA LYS A 274 22.14 13.21 -14.18
C LYS A 274 21.84 12.26 -13.02
N HIS A 275 21.84 10.95 -13.29
CA HIS A 275 21.44 9.93 -12.35
C HIS A 275 22.55 8.91 -12.11
N ALA A 276 22.64 8.40 -10.89
CA ALA A 276 23.41 7.20 -10.58
C ALA A 276 22.66 6.33 -9.57
N ALA A 277 22.72 5.02 -9.75
CA ALA A 277 22.08 4.05 -8.88
C ALA A 277 23.11 3.12 -8.22
N TYR A 278 22.89 2.79 -6.95
CA TYR A 278 23.85 2.04 -6.14
C TYR A 278 23.15 0.88 -5.42
N ALA A 279 23.57 -0.34 -5.75
CA ALA A 279 23.13 -1.55 -5.07
C ALA A 279 23.91 -1.79 -3.76
N GLU A 280 23.69 -0.93 -2.76
CA GLU A 280 24.43 -0.92 -1.48
C GLU A 280 23.47 -0.81 -0.28
N ASP A 281 23.94 -1.21 0.90
CA ASP A 281 23.29 -0.84 2.16
C ASP A 281 23.25 0.69 2.34
N VAL A 282 22.06 1.21 2.62
CA VAL A 282 21.80 2.65 2.74
C VAL A 282 22.64 3.31 3.83
N PHE A 283 22.81 2.67 5.00
CA PHE A 283 23.62 3.26 6.08
C PHE A 283 25.09 3.35 5.70
N SER A 284 25.60 2.33 5.00
CA SER A 284 26.97 2.28 4.50
C SER A 284 27.22 3.35 3.44
N PHE A 285 26.31 3.48 2.46
CA PHE A 285 26.38 4.51 1.43
C PHE A 285 26.39 5.92 2.05
N MET A 286 25.44 6.22 2.94
CA MET A 286 25.35 7.55 3.58
C MET A 286 26.59 7.89 4.40
N LYS A 287 27.22 6.90 5.05
CA LYS A 287 28.44 7.10 5.83
C LYS A 287 29.67 7.38 4.96
N ASN A 288 29.75 6.75 3.79
CA ASN A 288 30.94 6.81 2.93
C ASN A 288 30.85 7.92 1.87
N SER A 289 29.64 8.37 1.53
CA SER A 289 29.41 9.41 0.54
C SER A 289 30.05 10.74 0.98
N GLN A 290 30.84 11.34 0.10
CA GLN A 290 31.39 12.69 0.27
C GLN A 290 30.47 13.78 -0.30
N GLU A 291 29.37 13.36 -0.91
CA GLU A 291 28.43 14.26 -1.56
C GLU A 291 27.50 14.93 -0.54
N GLN A 292 27.26 16.22 -0.75
CA GLN A 292 26.26 16.97 0.00
C GLN A 292 24.97 17.01 -0.80
N TYR A 293 23.88 16.58 -0.17
CA TYR A 293 22.56 16.55 -0.78
C TYR A 293 21.68 17.64 -0.17
N ASP A 294 20.98 18.38 -1.02
CA ASP A 294 20.03 19.42 -0.61
C ASP A 294 18.65 18.83 -0.30
N LEU A 295 18.37 17.62 -0.80
CA LEU A 295 17.12 16.90 -0.58
C LEU A 295 17.42 15.41 -0.38
N ILE A 296 16.93 14.84 0.72
CA ILE A 296 17.08 13.40 1.03
C ILE A 296 15.70 12.78 1.23
N VAL A 297 15.49 11.59 0.66
CA VAL A 297 14.31 10.74 0.90
C VAL A 297 14.71 9.53 1.74
N LEU A 298 14.00 9.31 2.84
CA LEU A 298 14.09 8.14 3.72
C LEU A 298 12.77 7.38 3.69
N ASP A 299 12.64 6.39 2.81
CA ASP A 299 11.43 5.55 2.71
C ASP A 299 11.73 4.06 2.98
N PRO A 300 12.12 3.69 4.21
CA PRO A 300 12.53 2.32 4.51
C PRO A 300 11.35 1.34 4.44
N PRO A 301 11.63 0.04 4.27
CA PRO A 301 10.61 -0.99 4.47
C PRO A 301 10.03 -0.93 5.88
N ALA A 302 8.83 -1.49 6.08
CA ALA A 302 8.20 -1.52 7.39
C ALA A 302 9.06 -2.27 8.42
N PHE A 303 9.54 -1.57 9.45
CA PHE A 303 10.34 -2.14 10.53
C PHE A 303 9.50 -2.94 11.54
N ALA A 304 8.18 -2.75 11.60
CA ALA A 304 7.30 -3.57 12.44
C ALA A 304 6.00 -3.97 11.73
N LYS A 305 5.72 -5.27 11.75
CA LYS A 305 4.45 -5.86 11.30
C LYS A 305 3.48 -6.19 12.45
N HIS A 306 3.97 -6.23 13.68
CA HIS A 306 3.19 -6.59 14.88
C HIS A 306 3.54 -5.69 16.07
N LEU A 307 2.61 -5.59 17.02
CA LEU A 307 2.70 -4.64 18.14
C LEU A 307 3.94 -4.86 19.02
N SER A 308 4.36 -6.12 19.21
CA SER A 308 5.55 -6.47 19.99
C SER A 308 6.86 -5.92 19.40
N ALA A 309 6.92 -5.71 18.08
CA ALA A 309 8.11 -5.18 17.39
C ALA A 309 8.16 -3.64 17.38
N ARG A 310 7.12 -2.96 17.88
CA ARG A 310 6.97 -1.50 17.77
C ARG A 310 8.14 -0.73 18.37
N HIS A 311 8.63 -1.12 19.54
CA HIS A 311 9.75 -0.42 20.19
C HIS A 311 11.02 -0.46 19.34
N ASN A 312 11.37 -1.64 18.81
CA ASN A 312 12.54 -1.80 17.95
C ASN A 312 12.39 -1.00 16.65
N ALA A 313 11.18 -0.93 16.07
CA ALA A 313 10.91 -0.10 14.91
C ALA A 313 11.14 1.39 15.20
N LEU A 314 10.68 1.91 16.34
CA LEU A 314 10.92 3.30 16.73
C LEU A 314 12.41 3.62 16.86
N MET A 315 13.20 2.70 17.44
CA MET A 315 14.65 2.84 17.51
C MET A 315 15.31 2.83 16.13
N GLY A 316 14.83 1.97 15.22
CA GLY A 316 15.27 1.95 13.82
C GLY A 316 14.98 3.26 13.10
N TYR A 317 13.76 3.77 13.21
CA TYR A 317 13.36 5.06 12.61
C TYR A 317 14.17 6.21 13.17
N LYS A 318 14.39 6.27 14.50
CA LYS A 318 15.26 7.27 15.12
C LYS A 318 16.67 7.22 14.53
N ARG A 319 17.29 6.04 14.46
CA ARG A 319 18.66 5.87 13.92
C ARG A 319 18.75 6.31 12.46
N LEU A 320 17.78 5.92 11.64
CA LEU A 320 17.76 6.28 10.23
C LEU A 320 17.63 7.78 10.02
N ASN A 321 16.66 8.40 10.70
CA ASN A 321 16.46 9.85 10.62
C ASN A 321 17.67 10.62 11.14
N ALA A 322 18.34 10.15 12.19
CA ALA A 322 19.53 10.82 12.71
C ALA A 322 20.69 10.77 11.69
N ALA A 323 20.81 9.68 10.93
CA ALA A 323 21.78 9.58 9.84
C ALA A 323 21.45 10.55 8.70
N GLY A 324 20.19 10.59 8.23
CA GLY A 324 19.77 11.53 7.18
C GLY A 324 19.91 13.00 7.59
N ILE A 325 19.52 13.35 8.82
CA ILE A 325 19.68 14.71 9.38
C ILE A 325 21.16 15.10 9.49
N ARG A 326 22.08 14.18 9.80
CA ARG A 326 23.52 14.49 9.81
C ARG A 326 24.10 14.68 8.41
N GLN A 327 23.61 13.94 7.42
CA GLN A 327 24.15 13.95 6.07
C GLN A 327 23.65 15.13 5.23
N ILE A 328 22.40 15.56 5.44
CA ILE A 328 21.78 16.59 4.60
C ILE A 328 22.51 17.92 4.71
N ALA A 329 22.63 18.66 3.61
CA ALA A 329 23.25 19.98 3.61
C ALA A 329 22.52 20.98 4.54
N PRO A 330 23.18 22.02 5.07
CA PRO A 330 22.52 23.13 5.76
C PRO A 330 21.42 23.76 4.92
N GLY A 331 20.22 23.91 5.49
CA GLY A 331 19.04 24.40 4.79
C GLY A 331 18.36 23.38 3.86
N GLY A 332 18.81 22.12 3.87
CA GLY A 332 18.25 21.05 3.06
C GLY A 332 16.89 20.53 3.54
N LEU A 333 16.24 19.74 2.69
CA LEU A 333 14.91 19.18 2.90
C LEU A 333 14.93 17.66 3.06
N LEU A 334 14.42 17.16 4.19
CA LEU A 334 14.32 15.73 4.46
C LEU A 334 12.87 15.26 4.30
N PHE A 335 12.64 14.36 3.34
CA PHE A 335 11.41 13.59 3.23
C PHE A 335 11.61 12.26 3.94
N THR A 336 10.80 11.96 4.96
CA THR A 336 10.97 10.74 5.76
C THR A 336 9.64 10.06 5.99
N PHE A 337 9.60 8.73 5.86
CA PHE A 337 8.37 7.95 5.82
C PHE A 337 8.40 6.72 6.73
N SER A 338 7.21 6.23 7.06
CA SER A 338 6.97 4.98 7.78
C SER A 338 5.68 4.32 7.30
N CYS A 339 5.81 3.10 6.78
CA CYS A 339 4.69 2.22 6.43
C CYS A 339 4.37 1.18 7.53
N SER A 340 4.98 1.27 8.72
CA SER A 340 4.71 0.31 9.81
C SER A 340 3.34 0.61 10.45
N GLN A 341 2.34 -0.25 10.23
CA GLN A 341 0.96 -0.04 10.70
C GLN A 341 0.84 0.17 12.22
N VAL A 342 1.69 -0.49 13.01
CA VAL A 342 1.66 -0.40 14.49
C VAL A 342 2.32 0.86 15.06
N VAL A 343 2.89 1.71 14.19
CA VAL A 343 3.49 3.00 14.56
C VAL A 343 2.51 4.09 14.12
N SER A 344 1.96 4.84 15.08
CA SER A 344 1.10 5.99 14.80
C SER A 344 1.91 7.18 14.28
N ALA A 345 1.23 8.19 13.73
CA ALA A 345 1.86 9.43 13.30
C ALA A 345 2.62 10.13 14.44
N GLU A 346 2.03 10.20 15.63
CA GLU A 346 2.63 10.83 16.80
C GLU A 346 3.88 10.09 17.27
N LEU A 347 3.86 8.76 17.24
CA LEU A 347 5.02 7.95 17.61
C LEU A 347 6.15 8.10 16.58
N PHE A 348 5.82 8.18 15.29
CA PHE A 348 6.81 8.44 14.24
C PHE A 348 7.42 9.84 14.37
N GLU A 349 6.59 10.87 14.53
CA GLU A 349 7.04 12.25 14.80
C GLU A 349 7.94 12.32 16.04
N GLY A 350 7.59 11.62 17.13
CA GLY A 350 8.43 11.53 18.32
C GLY A 350 9.79 10.87 18.07
N ALA A 351 9.85 9.84 17.22
CA ALA A 351 11.11 9.21 16.82
C ALA A 351 11.99 10.15 15.98
N VAL A 352 11.38 10.93 15.09
CA VAL A 352 12.07 11.94 14.27
C VAL A 352 12.56 13.11 15.14
N LEU A 353 11.77 13.56 16.11
CA LEU A 353 12.19 14.56 17.09
C LEU A 353 13.42 14.10 17.88
N ALA A 354 13.39 12.86 18.39
CA ALA A 354 14.52 12.28 19.11
C ALA A 354 15.78 12.16 18.21
N ALA A 355 15.59 11.94 16.92
CA ALA A 355 16.68 11.91 15.95
C ALA A 355 17.30 13.30 15.70
N ALA A 356 16.47 14.35 15.60
CA ALA A 356 16.95 15.72 15.46
C ALA A 356 17.74 16.19 16.70
N ILE A 357 17.25 15.86 17.90
CA ILE A 357 17.95 16.13 19.17
C ILE A 357 19.32 15.43 19.18
N GLU A 358 19.39 14.15 18.81
CA GLU A 358 20.65 13.40 18.75
C GLU A 358 21.62 13.95 17.70
N ALA A 359 21.10 14.40 16.55
CA ALA A 359 21.91 15.02 15.52
C ALA A 359 22.39 16.43 15.89
N GLY A 360 21.80 17.08 16.90
CA GLY A 360 22.15 18.43 17.33
C GLY A 360 21.78 19.51 16.31
N ARG A 361 20.82 19.23 15.42
CA ARG A 361 20.42 20.14 14.33
C ARG A 361 18.98 20.59 14.47
N PRO A 362 18.69 21.90 14.43
CA PRO A 362 17.32 22.40 14.39
C PRO A 362 16.59 21.89 13.15
N ALA A 363 15.33 21.49 13.32
CA ALA A 363 14.48 21.05 12.21
C ALA A 363 13.05 21.57 12.39
N ARG A 364 12.38 21.86 11.27
CA ARG A 364 10.97 22.31 11.24
C ARG A 364 10.15 21.39 10.34
N ILE A 365 8.99 20.95 10.81
CA ILE A 365 8.02 20.21 10.00
C ILE A 365 7.33 21.21 9.06
N LEU A 366 7.47 20.98 7.75
CA LEU A 366 6.77 21.73 6.70
C LEU A 366 5.46 21.06 6.29
N HIS A 367 5.46 19.72 6.24
CA HIS A 367 4.32 18.92 5.82
C HIS A 367 4.20 17.65 6.66
N ARG A 368 2.96 17.23 6.89
CA ARG A 368 2.60 15.88 7.35
C ARG A 368 1.92 15.17 6.19
N LEU A 369 2.43 14.00 5.83
CA LEU A 369 2.10 13.28 4.61
C LEU A 369 1.42 11.94 4.95
N THR A 370 0.55 11.51 4.04
CA THR A 370 -0.23 10.27 4.15
C THR A 370 -0.27 9.55 2.80
N GLN A 371 -0.92 8.39 2.78
CA GLN A 371 -1.31 7.70 1.55
C GLN A 371 -2.32 8.55 0.72
N PRO A 372 -2.35 8.37 -0.62
CA PRO A 372 -3.22 9.12 -1.53
C PRO A 372 -4.69 8.67 -1.48
N ALA A 373 -5.57 9.42 -2.16
CA ALA A 373 -7.02 9.21 -2.12
C ALA A 373 -7.53 7.88 -2.72
N ASP A 374 -6.74 7.20 -3.57
CA ASP A 374 -7.03 5.84 -4.05
C ASP A 374 -6.59 4.74 -3.06
N HIS A 375 -6.05 5.13 -1.91
CA HIS A 375 -5.82 4.29 -0.73
C HIS A 375 -6.71 4.75 0.43
N PRO A 376 -8.05 4.78 0.26
CA PRO A 376 -8.96 5.40 1.21
C PRO A 376 -8.90 4.70 2.57
N VAL A 377 -8.87 5.51 3.63
CA VAL A 377 -9.08 5.02 5.00
C VAL A 377 -10.57 5.07 5.28
N SER A 378 -11.16 3.93 5.61
CA SER A 378 -12.57 3.88 5.99
C SER A 378 -12.79 4.58 7.32
N LEU A 379 -13.79 5.45 7.39
CA LEU A 379 -14.21 6.10 8.65
C LEU A 379 -14.63 5.08 9.73
N PHE A 380 -15.02 3.87 9.31
CA PHE A 380 -15.41 2.78 10.21
C PHE A 380 -14.24 1.84 10.54
N HIS A 381 -13.05 2.08 9.99
CA HIS A 381 -11.85 1.28 10.16
C HIS A 381 -10.57 2.16 10.05
N PRO A 382 -10.28 2.97 11.08
CA PRO A 382 -9.11 3.86 11.07
C PRO A 382 -7.78 3.11 11.01
N GLU A 383 -7.74 1.83 11.37
CA GLU A 383 -6.53 1.00 11.30
C GLU A 383 -5.99 0.80 9.86
N GLY A 384 -6.77 1.19 8.85
CA GLY A 384 -6.34 1.23 7.45
C GLY A 384 -5.36 2.38 7.14
N GLU A 385 -5.22 3.37 8.02
CA GLU A 385 -4.17 4.39 7.89
C GLU A 385 -2.81 3.79 8.26
N TYR A 386 -1.88 3.71 7.31
CA TYR A 386 -0.60 3.03 7.54
C TYR A 386 0.61 3.82 7.07
N LEU A 387 0.48 4.72 6.11
CA LEU A 387 1.58 5.53 5.59
C LEU A 387 1.62 6.87 6.32
N LYS A 388 2.76 7.15 6.95
CA LYS A 388 3.02 8.44 7.57
C LYS A 388 4.29 9.00 6.97
N GLY A 389 4.33 10.30 6.72
CA GLY A 389 5.54 10.98 6.31
C GLY A 389 5.65 12.40 6.85
N LEU A 390 6.87 12.91 6.86
CA LEU A 390 7.19 14.29 7.20
C LEU A 390 8.11 14.88 6.14
N VAL A 391 7.91 16.16 5.86
CA VAL A 391 8.91 16.99 5.17
C VAL A 391 9.51 17.94 6.18
N LEU A 392 10.82 17.86 6.39
CA LEU A 392 11.54 18.70 7.32
C LEU A 392 12.44 19.68 6.57
N ALA A 393 12.49 20.93 7.03
CA ALA A 393 13.63 21.80 6.77
C ALA A 393 14.65 21.62 7.89
N VAL A 394 15.91 21.35 7.55
CA VAL A 394 16.99 21.10 8.51
C VAL A 394 18.04 22.19 8.40
N GLU A 395 18.37 22.83 9.52
CA GLU A 395 19.41 23.88 9.60
C GLU A 395 20.77 23.30 9.97
#